data_AF-A0A354BMZ3-F1
#
_entry.id   AF-A0A354BMZ3-F1
#
_cell.length_a   1.000
_cell.length_b   1.000
_cell.length_c   1.000
_cell.angle_alpha   90.00
_cell.angle_beta   90.00
_cell.angle_gamma   90.00
#
_symmetry.space_group_name_H-M   'P 1'
#
loop_
_entity.id
_entity.type
_entity.pdbx_description
1 polymer ?
#
loop_
_entity_poly.entity_id
_entity_poly.type
_entity_poly.pdbx_seq_one_letter_code
_entity_poly.pdbx_strand_id
1 'polypeptide(L)' 'ISVGWDGTLYDCDFNQMLDLPVDHGVLAHIRDFDPAQLHYRQIVTRNHCFGCTAGSGSSCSGTTA' A
#
# COMPACT_ATOMS: atom_id res chain seq x y z
N ILE A 1 -2.94 3.70 1.35
CA ILE A 1 -1.73 4.27 1.97
C ILE A 1 -1.78 4.00 3.46
N SER A 2 -0.69 3.49 4.02
CA SER A 2 -0.43 3.39 5.45
C SER A 2 0.88 4.11 5.78
N VAL A 3 1.03 4.55 7.03
CA VAL A 3 2.22 5.27 7.51
C VAL A 3 2.77 4.53 8.72
N GLY A 4 4.04 4.14 8.65
CA GLY A 4 4.81 3.54 9.73
C GLY A 4 5.00 4.51 10.90
N TRP A 5 5.28 3.96 12.08
CA TRP A 5 5.59 4.78 13.27
C TRP A 5 6.85 5.63 13.08
N ASP A 6 7.75 5.18 12.21
CA ASP A 6 8.98 5.84 11.79
C ASP A 6 8.75 6.87 10.67
N GLY A 7 7.55 6.93 10.10
CA GLY A 7 7.20 7.80 8.99
C GLY A 7 7.30 7.16 7.60
N THR A 8 7.68 5.89 7.50
CA THR A 8 7.76 5.17 6.22
C THR A 8 6.37 4.98 5.60
N LEU A 9 6.25 5.17 4.29
CA LEU A 9 5.00 5.06 3.53
C LEU A 9 4.84 3.66 2.92
N TYR A 10 3.63 3.11 3.02
CA TYR A 10 3.28 1.79 2.48
C TYR A 10 1.97 1.87 1.70
N ASP A 11 1.85 1.12 0.60
CA ASP A 11 0.63 1.17 -0.23
C ASP A 11 -0.64 0.74 0.53
N CYS A 12 -0.51 -0.23 1.43
CA CYS A 12 -1.55 -0.72 2.35
C CYS A 12 -0.94 -1.20 3.67
N ASP A 13 -1.81 -1.50 4.62
CA ASP A 13 -1.48 -2.10 5.93
C ASP A 13 -0.80 -3.48 5.80
N PHE A 14 -1.19 -4.31 4.83
CA PHE A 14 -0.50 -5.58 4.56
C PHE A 14 0.92 -5.37 4.07
N ASN A 15 1.13 -4.38 3.19
CA ASN A 15 2.47 -4.01 2.76
C ASN A 15 3.29 -3.48 3.94
N GLN A 16 2.69 -2.76 4.89
CA GLN A 16 3.36 -2.37 6.14
C GLN A 16 3.72 -3.57 7.01
N MET A 17 2.80 -4.53 7.21
CA MET A 17 3.05 -5.74 7.99
C MET A 17 4.17 -6.61 7.38
N LEU A 18 4.39 -6.50 6.07
CA LEU A 18 5.41 -7.24 5.33
C LEU A 18 6.69 -6.41 5.07
N ASP A 19 6.81 -5.21 5.62
CA ASP A 19 7.93 -4.30 5.39
C ASP A 19 8.19 -4.01 3.90
N LEU A 20 7.10 -3.81 3.14
CA LEU A 20 7.09 -3.50 1.71
C LEU A 20 6.73 -2.01 1.47
N PRO A 21 7.68 -1.07 1.63
CA PRO A 21 7.41 0.35 1.43
C PRO A 21 6.97 0.66 0.00
N VAL A 22 6.40 1.86 -0.20
CA VAL A 22 6.18 2.39 -1.55
C VAL A 22 7.51 2.45 -2.32
N ASP A 23 7.46 2.18 -3.63
CA ASP A 23 8.62 2.15 -4.52
C ASP A 23 8.32 2.94 -5.82
N HIS A 24 9.10 2.70 -6.87
CA HIS A 24 8.94 3.23 -8.22
C HIS A 24 9.13 4.75 -8.31
N GLY A 25 10.16 5.26 -7.64
CA GLY A 25 10.60 6.64 -7.74
C GLY A 25 9.86 7.63 -6.85
N VAL A 26 8.98 7.14 -5.96
CA VAL A 26 8.34 7.95 -4.92
C VAL A 26 9.17 7.89 -3.64
N LEU A 27 9.31 9.03 -2.98
CA LEU A 27 9.97 9.09 -1.67
C LEU A 27 9.13 8.34 -0.64
N ALA A 28 9.76 7.36 0.02
CA ALA A 28 9.08 6.43 0.91
C ALA A 28 8.85 6.98 2.33
N HIS A 29 8.94 8.30 2.56
CA HIS A 29 8.81 8.89 3.88
C HIS A 29 7.83 10.06 3.89
N ILE A 30 6.95 10.14 4.90
CA ILE A 30 5.86 11.13 5.00
C ILE A 30 6.35 12.58 5.01
N ARG A 31 7.60 12.82 5.46
CA ARG A 31 8.21 14.17 5.45
C ARG A 31 8.39 14.74 4.05
N ASP A 32 8.59 13.88 3.07
CA ASP A 32 8.83 14.25 1.67
C ASP A 32 7.63 13.91 0.80
N PHE A 33 6.45 13.86 1.41
CA PHE A 33 5.21 13.47 0.76
C PHE A 33 4.82 14.44 -0.36
N ASP A 34 4.82 13.94 -1.59
CA ASP A 34 4.30 14.63 -2.76
C ASP A 34 3.02 13.91 -3.24
N PRO A 35 1.82 14.53 -3.08
CA PRO A 35 0.57 13.91 -3.48
C PRO A 35 0.47 13.65 -4.99
N ALA A 36 1.11 14.46 -5.83
CA ALA A 36 1.08 14.26 -7.27
C ALA A 36 1.93 13.04 -7.67
N GLN A 37 3.16 12.94 -7.16
CA GLN A 37 3.99 11.76 -7.40
C GLN A 37 3.34 10.50 -6.84
N LEU A 38 2.75 10.60 -5.65
CA LEU A 38 2.10 9.48 -5.02
C LEU A 38 0.86 9.02 -5.81
N HIS A 39 0.04 9.94 -6.34
CA HIS A 39 -1.15 9.58 -7.11
C HIS A 39 -0.83 8.82 -8.41
N TYR A 40 0.26 9.15 -9.10
CA TYR A 40 0.62 8.54 -10.38
C TYR A 40 1.58 7.35 -10.28
N ARG A 41 1.97 6.97 -9.06
CA ARG A 41 2.91 5.87 -8.84
C ARG A 41 2.33 4.51 -9.21
N GLN A 42 3.21 3.55 -9.45
CA GLN A 42 2.84 2.15 -9.45
C GLN A 42 2.74 1.61 -8.03
N ILE A 43 1.66 0.88 -7.74
CA ILE A 43 1.46 0.22 -6.45
C ILE A 43 2.32 -1.03 -6.37
N VAL A 44 3.04 -1.19 -5.25
CA VAL A 44 3.84 -2.38 -4.98
C VAL A 44 2.91 -3.56 -4.72
N THR A 45 2.92 -4.53 -5.65
CA THR A 45 2.09 -5.74 -5.59
C THR A 45 2.93 -7.00 -5.40
N ARG A 46 2.37 -7.99 -4.71
CA ARG A 46 2.96 -9.31 -4.44
C ARG A 46 1.86 -10.39 -4.41
N ASN A 47 2.23 -11.64 -4.13
CA ASN A 47 1.30 -12.78 -4.10
C ASN A 47 0.07 -12.55 -3.19
N HIS A 48 0.23 -11.91 -2.03
CA HIS A 48 -0.89 -11.62 -1.13
C HIS A 48 -1.91 -10.67 -1.76
N CYS A 49 -1.49 -9.78 -2.67
CA CYS A 49 -2.39 -8.87 -3.38
C CYS A 49 -3.38 -9.63 -4.25
N PHE A 50 -2.97 -10.73 -4.89
CA PHE A 50 -3.89 -11.57 -5.66
C PHE A 50 -4.89 -12.28 -4.74
N GLY A 51 -4.46 -12.68 -3.54
CA GLY A 51 -5.37 -13.20 -2.51
C GLY A 51 -6.36 -12.16 -1.99
N CYS A 52 -5.88 -10.92 -1.80
CA CYS A 52 -6.73 -9.78 -1.44
C CYS A 52 -7.76 -9.52 -2.54
N THR A 53 -7.34 -9.44 -3.81
CA THR A 53 -8.24 -9.21 -4.95
C THR A 53 -9.22 -10.36 -5.16
N ALA A 54 -8.78 -11.61 -4.97
CA ALA A 54 -9.63 -12.79 -5.10
C ALA A 54 -10.67 -12.95 -3.97
N GLY A 55 -10.53 -12.19 -2.88
CA GLY A 55 -11.36 -12.30 -1.67
C GLY A 55 -12.12 -11.03 -1.25
N SER A 56 -12.26 -10.02 -2.12
CA SER A 56 -12.86 -8.71 -1.80
C SER A 56 -12.04 -7.81 -0.85
N GLY A 57 -10.72 -7.92 -0.85
CA GLY A 57 -9.81 -7.07 -0.08
C GLY A 57 -9.76 -7.39 1.42
N SER A 58 -8.64 -7.08 2.06
CA SER A 58 -8.44 -7.42 3.49
C SER A 58 -9.32 -6.63 4.45
N SER A 59 -9.95 -5.56 3.97
CA SER A 59 -10.76 -4.61 4.76
C SER A 59 -12.26 -4.75 4.52
N CYS A 60 -12.68 -5.61 3.59
CA CYS A 60 -14.07 -5.77 3.19
C CYS A 60 -14.47 -7.24 3.40
N SER A 61 -15.22 -7.47 4.48
CA SER A 61 -15.95 -8.70 4.75
C SER A 61 -16.83 -9.02 3.55
N GLY A 62 -16.47 -10.07 2.79
CA GLY A 62 -17.11 -10.45 1.52
C GLY A 62 -18.59 -10.10 1.44
N THR A 63 -18.94 -9.18 0.54
CA THR A 63 -20.33 -8.99 0.15
C THR A 63 -20.56 -9.78 -1.13
N THR A 64 -21.14 -10.96 -0.97
CA THR A 64 -21.77 -11.70 -2.06
C THR A 64 -23.09 -10.98 -2.36
N ALA A 65 -23.16 -10.29 -3.49
CA ALA A 65 -24.44 -10.06 -4.15
C ALA A 65 -24.94 -11.38 -4.73
#